data_AF-A0A8S4N2N3-F1
#
_entry.id   AF-A0A8S4N2N3-F1
#
_cell.length_a   1.000
_cell.length_b   1.000
_cell.length_c   1.000
_cell.angle_alpha   90.00
_cell.angle_beta   90.00
_cell.angle_gamma   90.00
#
_symmetry.space_group_name_H-M   'P 1'
#
loop_
_entity.id
_entity.type
_entity.pdbx_description
1 polymer ?
#
loop_
_entity_poly.entity_id
_entity_poly.type
_entity_poly.pdbx_seq_one_letter_code
_entity_poly.pdbx_strand_id
1 'polypeptide(L)'
;MTHVMLSYQWDKQKMVEQVFNGLMANGIPAWMDIKEGGMSGNINDSMAHGVDNAIAVICFMSPKYQESKNCKKELNYTDSLDKTIIPCMTQRGFKATQWLGIITAGLLWIDFREETNMAKRIDSLIKEIMHQVGDNIKMIPPPQEPAIKAAPKVTVEKKPGRAFRHKLSGKYLAESGEVKFHPASGNRSNLVTTDTPKDTSYWVEESKKGSEVYFYKNFHSNGYLGYDPNGDYIYTKGQHYGAEEWNIIADETCSTGERSVVLFAAYGKKYLAIRNGKFTGVSKPGDDCIWILD
;
A
#
# COMPACT_ATOMS: atom_id res chain seq x y z
N MET A 1 9.92 20.69 10.72
CA MET A 1 10.59 19.39 10.41
C MET A 1 9.63 18.57 9.58
N THR A 2 10.09 17.98 8.48
CA THR A 2 9.28 17.10 7.61
C THR A 2 8.87 15.84 8.36
N HIS A 3 7.59 15.48 8.31
CA HIS A 3 7.04 14.36 9.06
C HIS A 3 5.87 13.71 8.34
N VAL A 4 5.41 12.56 8.83
CA VAL A 4 4.09 12.01 8.48
C VAL A 4 3.06 12.45 9.53
N MET A 5 1.94 13.03 9.10
CA MET A 5 0.88 13.45 10.00
C MET A 5 -0.13 12.32 10.20
N LEU A 6 -0.49 12.05 11.45
CA LEU A 6 -1.52 11.07 11.81
C LEU A 6 -2.85 11.81 11.98
N SER A 7 -3.75 11.65 11.02
CA SER A 7 -5.11 12.21 11.07
C SER A 7 -6.08 11.14 11.52
N TYR A 8 -6.73 11.35 12.66
CA TYR A 8 -7.59 10.35 13.30
C TYR A 8 -8.73 10.99 14.08
N GLN A 9 -9.74 10.18 14.39
CA GLN A 9 -10.78 10.56 15.34
C GLN A 9 -10.35 10.16 16.75
N TRP A 10 -10.63 10.99 17.74
CA TRP A 10 -10.20 10.83 19.14
C TRP A 10 -10.56 9.47 19.77
N ASP A 11 -11.63 8.80 19.31
CA ASP A 11 -11.97 7.46 19.79
C ASP A 11 -10.96 6.37 19.37
N LYS A 12 -10.05 6.68 18.45
CA LYS A 12 -8.93 5.83 18.01
C LYS A 12 -7.58 6.26 18.59
N GLN A 13 -7.54 7.24 19.51
CA GLN A 13 -6.30 7.81 20.06
C GLN A 13 -5.32 6.75 20.54
N LYS A 14 -5.76 5.79 21.37
CA LYS A 14 -4.91 4.73 21.92
C LYS A 14 -4.19 3.92 20.84
N MET A 15 -4.89 3.58 19.75
CA MET A 15 -4.31 2.85 18.62
C MET A 15 -3.30 3.72 17.87
N VAL A 16 -3.64 4.98 17.63
CA VAL A 16 -2.79 5.91 16.88
C VAL A 16 -1.53 6.28 17.66
N GLU A 17 -1.58 6.33 18.99
CA GLU A 17 -0.40 6.47 19.84
C GLU A 17 0.56 5.27 19.69
N GLN A 18 0.04 4.04 19.58
CA GLN A 18 0.88 2.87 19.31
C GLN A 18 1.57 2.98 17.95
N VAL A 19 0.83 3.45 16.93
CA VAL A 19 1.40 3.70 15.60
C VAL A 19 2.47 4.78 15.66
N PHE A 20 2.19 5.92 16.31
CA PHE A 20 3.15 7.00 16.50
C PHE A 20 4.46 6.48 17.09
N ASN A 21 4.38 5.73 18.20
CA ASN A 21 5.56 5.17 18.85
C ASN A 21 6.30 4.19 17.95
N GLY A 22 5.59 3.35 17.21
CA GLY A 22 6.19 2.41 16.26
C GLY A 22 6.92 3.09 15.09
N LEU A 23 6.34 4.17 14.55
CA LEU A 23 7.00 4.98 13.51
C LEU A 23 8.28 5.64 14.06
N MET A 24 8.20 6.29 15.22
CA MET A 24 9.33 6.93 15.87
C MET A 24 10.45 5.95 16.23
N ALA A 25 10.10 4.74 16.71
CA ALA A 25 11.06 3.68 17.00
C ALA A 25 11.80 3.16 15.75
N ASN A 26 11.18 3.29 14.57
CA ASN A 26 11.79 2.97 13.27
C ASN A 26 12.41 4.20 12.59
N GLY A 27 12.50 5.35 13.29
CA GLY A 27 13.15 6.55 12.79
C GLY A 27 12.32 7.39 11.82
N ILE A 28 11.02 7.12 11.69
CA ILE A 28 10.08 7.88 10.85
C ILE A 28 9.51 9.02 11.70
N PRO A 29 9.81 10.30 11.40
CA PRO A 29 9.24 11.42 12.13
C PRO A 29 7.72 11.46 11.93
N ALA A 30 6.97 11.39 13.03
CA ALA A 30 5.51 11.45 13.03
C ALA A 30 5.00 12.67 13.80
N TRP A 31 3.80 13.14 13.46
CA TRP A 31 3.11 14.21 14.16
C TRP A 31 1.66 13.84 14.44
N MET A 32 1.17 14.20 15.63
CA MET A 32 -0.24 14.07 16.03
C MET A 32 -0.60 15.20 17.02
N ASP A 33 -1.89 15.54 17.10
CA ASP A 33 -2.46 16.67 17.86
C ASP A 33 -2.15 16.69 19.37
N ILE A 34 -1.95 15.54 20.00
CA ILE A 34 -1.73 15.43 21.46
C ILE A 34 -0.26 15.34 21.91
N LYS A 35 0.70 15.19 20.99
CA LYS A 35 2.13 15.10 21.33
C LYS A 35 2.78 16.49 21.24
N GLU A 36 3.96 16.66 21.83
CA GLU A 36 4.65 17.95 21.91
C GLU A 36 4.68 18.67 20.53
N GLY A 37 4.06 19.86 20.44
CA GLY A 37 3.90 20.61 19.19
C GLY A 37 2.65 20.29 18.35
N GLY A 38 1.72 19.47 18.86
CA GLY A 38 0.49 19.05 18.18
C GLY A 38 -0.68 20.04 18.26
N MET A 39 -0.86 20.67 19.42
CA MET A 39 -1.81 21.78 19.60
C MET A 39 -1.24 22.80 20.59
N SER A 40 -0.81 23.95 20.07
CA SER A 40 -0.57 25.14 20.88
C SER A 40 -1.17 26.34 20.15
N GLY A 41 -2.23 26.94 20.72
CA GLY A 41 -2.93 28.07 20.10
C GLY A 41 -4.25 27.66 19.42
N ASN A 42 -4.58 28.32 18.30
CA ASN A 42 -5.82 28.08 17.55
C ASN A 42 -5.76 26.72 16.84
N ILE A 43 -6.83 25.93 16.96
CA ILE A 43 -6.98 24.60 16.32
C ILE A 43 -6.72 24.67 14.81
N ASN A 44 -7.18 25.72 14.14
CA ASN A 44 -6.98 25.87 12.69
C ASN A 44 -5.49 26.11 12.35
N ASP A 45 -4.75 26.87 13.16
CA ASP A 45 -3.35 27.18 12.92
C ASP A 45 -2.45 25.95 13.20
N SER A 46 -2.79 25.19 14.25
CA SER A 46 -2.10 23.93 14.56
C SER A 46 -2.36 22.87 13.47
N MET A 47 -3.59 22.81 12.95
CA MET A 47 -3.97 21.93 11.83
C MET A 47 -3.24 22.29 10.53
N ALA A 48 -3.22 23.58 10.17
CA ALA A 48 -2.50 24.05 8.98
C ALA A 48 -1.00 23.73 9.10
N HIS A 49 -0.39 24.00 10.25
CA HIS A 49 1.01 23.69 10.50
C HIS A 49 1.35 22.20 10.37
N GLY A 50 0.48 21.32 10.91
CA GLY A 50 0.62 19.87 10.77
C GLY A 50 0.61 19.44 9.31
N VAL A 51 -0.40 19.86 8.55
CA VAL A 51 -0.52 19.50 7.13
C VAL A 51 0.60 20.13 6.30
N ASP A 52 0.95 21.40 6.50
CA ASP A 52 1.95 22.14 5.70
C ASP A 52 3.33 21.50 5.72
N ASN A 53 3.75 20.98 6.87
CA ASN A 53 5.05 20.33 7.05
C ASN A 53 5.00 18.81 6.79
N ALA A 54 3.81 18.24 6.63
CA ALA A 54 3.66 16.82 6.34
C ALA A 54 4.09 16.48 4.91
N ILE A 55 4.86 15.41 4.75
CA ILE A 55 5.14 14.79 3.43
C ILE A 55 4.04 13.82 3.01
N ALA A 56 3.32 13.27 3.99
CA ALA A 56 2.17 12.42 3.80
C ALA A 56 1.22 12.54 5.00
N VAL A 57 -0.07 12.31 4.78
CA VAL A 57 -1.08 12.23 5.84
C VAL A 57 -1.65 10.81 5.88
N ILE A 58 -1.57 10.21 7.06
CA ILE A 58 -2.10 8.88 7.34
C ILE A 58 -3.49 9.07 7.95
N CYS A 59 -4.54 8.70 7.21
CA CYS A 59 -5.92 8.88 7.67
C CYS A 59 -6.50 7.58 8.23
N PHE A 60 -6.85 7.59 9.51
CA PHE A 60 -7.43 6.45 10.22
C PHE A 60 -8.95 6.45 10.06
N MET A 61 -9.40 5.83 8.97
CA MET A 61 -10.78 5.85 8.50
C MET A 61 -11.71 5.04 9.39
N SER A 62 -12.83 5.66 9.74
CA SER A 62 -13.97 5.10 10.47
C SER A 62 -15.23 5.92 10.15
N PRO A 63 -16.45 5.45 10.51
CA PRO A 63 -17.66 6.28 10.39
C PRO A 63 -17.51 7.63 11.11
N LYS A 64 -17.01 7.62 12.36
CA LYS A 64 -16.81 8.85 13.15
C LYS A 64 -15.74 9.77 12.58
N TYR A 65 -14.72 9.22 11.91
CA TYR A 65 -13.74 10.01 11.16
C TYR A 65 -14.40 10.74 10.00
N GLN A 66 -15.27 10.06 9.24
CA GLN A 66 -16.03 10.65 8.14
C GLN A 66 -17.00 11.76 8.60
N GLU A 67 -17.54 11.63 9.81
CA GLU A 67 -18.44 12.62 10.43
C GLU A 67 -17.71 13.81 11.06
N SER A 68 -16.40 13.68 11.32
CA SER A 68 -15.61 14.71 11.99
C SER A 68 -15.30 15.89 11.07
N LYS A 69 -15.73 17.10 11.49
CA LYS A 69 -15.42 18.35 10.77
C LYS A 69 -13.92 18.63 10.71
N ASN A 70 -13.17 18.27 11.75
CA ASN A 70 -11.72 18.51 11.82
C ASN A 70 -10.97 17.57 10.88
N CYS A 71 -11.27 16.26 10.94
CA CYS A 71 -10.70 15.27 10.04
C CYS A 71 -11.02 15.59 8.57
N LYS A 72 -12.25 16.04 8.30
CA LYS A 72 -12.64 16.51 6.97
C LYS A 72 -11.78 17.68 6.51
N LYS A 73 -11.57 18.70 7.34
CA LYS A 73 -10.72 19.85 6.97
C LYS A 73 -9.28 19.44 6.68
N GLU A 74 -8.69 18.63 7.56
CA GLU A 74 -7.31 18.12 7.41
C GLU A 74 -7.12 17.42 6.06
N LEU A 75 -8.01 16.47 5.75
CA LEU A 75 -7.85 15.65 4.56
C LEU A 75 -8.19 16.42 3.27
N ASN A 76 -9.18 17.32 3.29
CA ASN A 76 -9.43 18.21 2.16
C ASN A 76 -8.26 19.17 1.91
N TYR A 77 -7.65 19.70 2.96
CA TYR A 77 -6.49 20.57 2.81
C TYR A 77 -5.29 19.78 2.24
N THR A 78 -5.06 18.57 2.73
CA THR A 78 -4.05 17.64 2.21
C THR A 78 -4.25 17.36 0.72
N ASP A 79 -5.47 17.02 0.32
CA ASP A 79 -5.85 16.75 -1.08
C ASP A 79 -5.66 17.99 -1.96
N SER A 80 -6.01 19.18 -1.46
CA SER A 80 -5.83 20.44 -2.19
C SER A 80 -4.36 20.81 -2.44
N LEU A 81 -3.45 20.32 -1.60
CA LEU A 81 -2.01 20.49 -1.73
C LEU A 81 -1.34 19.37 -2.55
N ASP A 82 -2.13 18.42 -3.08
CA ASP A 82 -1.65 17.22 -3.80
C ASP A 82 -0.63 16.41 -2.99
N LYS A 83 -0.80 16.39 -1.66
CA LYS A 83 0.06 15.62 -0.75
C LYS A 83 -0.41 14.17 -0.67
N THR A 84 0.54 13.26 -0.48
CA THR A 84 0.25 11.83 -0.37
C THR A 84 -0.71 11.55 0.79
N ILE A 85 -1.79 10.83 0.50
CA ILE A 85 -2.73 10.31 1.50
C ILE A 85 -2.57 8.80 1.59
N ILE A 86 -2.34 8.30 2.81
CA ILE A 86 -2.22 6.87 3.09
C ILE A 86 -3.41 6.44 3.95
N PRO A 87 -4.42 5.76 3.39
CA PRO A 87 -5.60 5.37 4.15
C PRO A 87 -5.34 4.14 5.04
N CYS A 88 -5.81 4.21 6.29
CA CYS A 88 -5.80 3.11 7.25
C CYS A 88 -7.24 2.77 7.63
N MET A 89 -7.70 1.55 7.37
CA MET A 89 -9.06 1.11 7.72
C MET A 89 -9.11 0.64 9.16
N THR A 90 -9.95 1.26 10.02
CA THR A 90 -9.99 0.94 11.46
C THR A 90 -11.27 0.24 11.93
N GLN A 91 -12.21 -0.03 11.01
CA GLN A 91 -13.46 -0.71 11.33
C GLN A 91 -13.89 -1.66 10.21
N ARG A 92 -14.31 -2.88 10.59
CA ARG A 92 -14.87 -3.87 9.65
C ARG A 92 -16.20 -3.39 9.06
N GLY A 93 -16.42 -3.70 7.79
CA GLY A 93 -17.65 -3.37 7.08
C GLY A 93 -17.85 -1.88 6.79
N PHE A 94 -16.92 -1.01 7.22
CA PHE A 94 -16.95 0.39 6.85
C PHE A 94 -16.46 0.58 5.42
N LYS A 95 -17.22 1.36 4.65
CA LYS A 95 -16.83 1.83 3.32
C LYS A 95 -16.92 3.35 3.32
N ALA A 96 -15.82 4.00 2.96
CA ALA A 96 -15.79 5.44 2.81
C ALA A 96 -16.81 5.88 1.75
N THR A 97 -17.57 6.92 2.06
CA THR A 97 -18.58 7.49 1.16
C THR A 97 -18.45 9.02 1.14
N GLN A 98 -19.21 9.67 0.26
CA GLN A 98 -19.24 11.13 0.15
C GLN A 98 -17.82 11.71 -0.03
N TRP A 99 -17.47 12.75 0.73
CA TRP A 99 -16.18 13.43 0.65
C TRP A 99 -15.00 12.49 0.87
N LEU A 100 -15.08 11.56 1.83
CA LEU A 100 -13.99 10.65 2.14
C LEU A 100 -13.81 9.65 1.00
N GLY A 101 -14.92 9.11 0.49
CA GLY A 101 -14.90 8.18 -0.65
C GLY A 101 -14.32 8.79 -1.93
N ILE A 102 -14.56 10.09 -2.17
CA ILE A 102 -13.97 10.82 -3.30
C ILE A 102 -12.45 10.95 -3.14
N ILE A 103 -11.99 11.42 -1.96
CA ILE A 103 -10.56 11.64 -1.70
C ILE A 103 -9.77 10.33 -1.72
N THR A 104 -10.35 9.25 -1.19
CA THR A 104 -9.66 7.95 -1.10
C THR A 104 -9.99 7.01 -2.26
N ALA A 105 -10.68 7.48 -3.30
CA ALA A 105 -11.03 6.65 -4.45
C ALA A 105 -9.77 6.11 -5.15
N GLY A 106 -9.72 4.80 -5.39
CA GLY A 106 -8.57 4.13 -5.99
C GLY A 106 -7.39 3.91 -5.06
N LEU A 107 -7.37 4.50 -3.85
CA LEU A 107 -6.28 4.28 -2.88
C LEU A 107 -6.45 2.95 -2.15
N LEU A 108 -5.37 2.19 -2.06
CA LEU A 108 -5.33 0.94 -1.30
C LEU A 108 -5.05 1.23 0.19
N TRP A 109 -5.91 0.73 1.07
CA TRP A 109 -5.79 0.96 2.51
C TRP A 109 -4.94 -0.09 3.23
N ILE A 110 -4.44 0.28 4.41
CA ILE A 110 -3.75 -0.61 5.34
C ILE A 110 -4.73 -1.03 6.43
N ASP A 111 -4.69 -2.31 6.80
CA ASP A 111 -5.62 -2.86 7.77
C ASP A 111 -5.21 -2.50 9.21
N PHE A 112 -6.08 -1.80 9.93
CA PHE A 112 -6.02 -1.53 11.36
C PHE A 112 -7.36 -1.87 12.06
N ARG A 113 -8.17 -2.76 11.47
CA ARG A 113 -9.51 -3.11 11.99
C ARG A 113 -9.45 -3.96 13.26
N GLU A 114 -8.34 -4.66 13.50
CA GLU A 114 -8.11 -5.47 14.70
C GLU A 114 -6.87 -4.97 15.45
N GLU A 115 -6.90 -5.07 16.78
CA GLU A 115 -5.74 -4.71 17.63
C GLU A 115 -4.66 -5.81 17.66
N THR A 116 -5.00 -7.03 17.25
CA THR A 116 -4.04 -8.13 17.16
C THR A 116 -3.00 -7.87 16.06
N ASN A 117 -1.78 -8.37 16.27
CA ASN A 117 -0.65 -8.20 15.35
C ASN A 117 -0.30 -6.72 15.06
N MET A 118 -0.48 -5.80 16.02
CA MET A 118 -0.20 -4.37 15.84
C MET A 118 1.18 -4.09 15.25
N ALA A 119 2.22 -4.81 15.69
CA ALA A 119 3.57 -4.68 15.13
C ALA A 119 3.59 -4.91 13.60
N LYS A 120 2.98 -6.00 13.10
CA LYS A 120 2.91 -6.28 11.65
C LYS A 120 2.13 -5.22 10.86
N ARG A 121 1.11 -4.61 11.49
CA ARG A 121 0.32 -3.53 10.88
C ARG A 121 1.15 -2.25 10.76
N ILE A 122 1.91 -1.93 11.80
CA ILE A 122 2.90 -0.86 11.79
C ILE A 122 3.96 -1.15 10.73
N ASP A 123 4.47 -2.38 10.62
CA ASP A 123 5.45 -2.76 9.59
C ASP A 123 4.88 -2.54 8.18
N SER A 124 3.63 -2.93 7.94
CA SER A 124 2.94 -2.71 6.67
C SER A 124 2.76 -1.21 6.36
N LEU A 125 2.48 -0.40 7.38
CA LEU A 125 2.41 1.05 7.25
C LEU A 125 3.76 1.68 6.94
N ILE A 126 4.83 1.24 7.62
CA ILE A 126 6.20 1.69 7.37
C ILE A 126 6.59 1.40 5.93
N LYS A 127 6.35 0.18 5.44
CA LYS A 127 6.62 -0.19 4.05
C LYS A 127 5.87 0.69 3.06
N GLU A 128 4.61 1.02 3.34
CA GLU A 128 3.84 1.91 2.47
C GLU A 128 4.33 3.37 2.51
N ILE A 129 4.68 3.89 3.68
CA ILE A 129 5.30 5.21 3.81
C ILE A 129 6.59 5.26 2.98
N MET A 130 7.46 4.27 3.14
CA MET A 130 8.73 4.21 2.40
C MET A 130 8.51 4.09 0.90
N HIS A 131 7.53 3.30 0.47
CA HIS A 131 7.18 3.17 -0.94
C HIS A 131 6.72 4.50 -1.55
N GLN A 132 5.80 5.21 -0.87
CA GLN A 132 5.20 6.44 -1.41
C GLN A 132 6.11 7.66 -1.28
N VAL A 133 6.77 7.83 -0.14
CA VAL A 133 7.47 9.09 0.21
C VAL A 133 8.88 8.87 0.77
N GLY A 134 9.46 7.68 0.62
CA GLY A 134 10.75 7.32 1.17
C GLY A 134 11.92 8.22 0.76
N ASP A 135 11.90 8.80 -0.44
CA ASP A 135 12.95 9.73 -0.90
C ASP A 135 12.87 11.11 -0.21
N ASN A 136 11.69 11.46 0.29
CA ASN A 136 11.38 12.78 0.86
C ASN A 136 11.41 12.78 2.39
N ILE A 137 11.53 11.60 3.02
CA ILE A 137 11.54 11.50 4.47
C ILE A 137 12.95 11.61 5.04
N LYS A 138 13.14 12.59 5.93
CA LYS A 138 14.38 12.72 6.70
C LYS A 138 14.26 11.89 7.97
N MET A 139 14.82 10.68 7.92
CA MET A 139 14.84 9.76 9.06
C MET A 139 15.54 10.40 10.25
N ILE A 140 15.00 10.18 11.44
CA ILE A 140 15.64 10.54 12.72
C ILE A 140 16.36 9.32 13.28
N PRO A 141 17.49 9.50 14.00
CA PRO A 141 18.10 8.41 14.72
C PRO A 141 17.07 7.78 15.67
N PRO A 142 16.87 6.46 15.62
CA PRO A 142 16.03 5.78 16.59
C PRO A 142 16.51 6.10 18.00
N PRO A 143 15.62 6.20 19.00
CA PRO A 143 16.03 6.25 20.39
C PRO A 143 17.03 5.12 20.68
N GLN A 144 18.13 5.43 21.37
CA GLN A 144 19.07 4.40 21.82
C GLN A 144 18.37 3.56 22.89
N GLU A 145 17.72 2.46 22.49
CA GLU A 145 17.20 1.49 23.45
C GLU A 145 18.36 0.73 24.11
N PRO A 146 18.34 0.53 25.44
CA PRO A 146 19.26 -0.42 26.08
C PRO A 146 19.06 -1.81 25.46
N ALA A 147 20.16 -2.52 25.24
CA ALA A 147 20.31 -3.70 24.37
C ALA A 147 19.48 -4.96 24.71
N ILE A 148 18.42 -4.87 25.50
CA ILE A 148 17.66 -5.99 26.03
C ILE A 148 16.20 -5.83 25.57
N LYS A 149 15.88 -6.48 24.43
CA LYS A 149 14.57 -6.60 23.76
C LYS A 149 14.24 -5.60 22.62
N ALA A 150 15.17 -5.35 21.71
CA ALA A 150 14.80 -4.75 20.42
C ALA A 150 13.98 -5.78 19.61
N ALA A 151 12.72 -5.46 19.30
CA ALA A 151 11.96 -6.19 18.29
C ALA A 151 12.67 -6.07 16.93
N PRO A 152 12.46 -7.02 15.99
CA PRO A 152 13.05 -6.92 14.65
C PRO A 152 12.67 -5.58 14.02
N LYS A 153 13.66 -4.78 13.62
CA LYS A 153 13.43 -3.52 12.91
C LYS A 153 12.99 -3.79 11.48
N VAL A 154 12.05 -3.00 10.99
CA VAL A 154 11.59 -3.08 9.59
C VAL A 154 12.68 -2.55 8.67
N THR A 155 12.82 -3.12 7.48
CA THR A 155 13.63 -2.50 6.42
C THR A 155 13.00 -1.16 6.04
N VAL A 156 13.63 -0.07 6.46
CA VAL A 156 13.19 1.32 6.23
C VAL A 156 13.84 1.94 4.99
N GLU A 157 14.28 1.13 4.04
CA GLU A 157 14.82 1.60 2.76
C GLU A 157 13.75 1.55 1.68
N LYS A 158 13.73 2.56 0.81
CA LYS A 158 12.82 2.59 -0.33
C LYS A 158 13.22 1.51 -1.34
N LYS A 159 12.29 0.60 -1.64
CA LYS A 159 12.43 -0.41 -2.70
C LYS A 159 12.11 0.21 -4.07
N PRO A 160 12.69 -0.32 -5.16
CA PRO A 160 12.48 0.23 -6.51
C PRO A 160 11.04 0.08 -7.04
N GLY A 161 10.27 -0.84 -6.46
CA GLY A 161 8.86 -1.07 -6.75
C GLY A 161 8.25 -1.94 -5.66
N ARG A 162 7.06 -2.50 -5.91
CA ARG A 162 6.43 -3.47 -5.01
C ARG A 162 6.78 -4.89 -5.40
N ALA A 163 6.99 -5.73 -4.41
CA ALA A 163 7.08 -7.17 -4.63
C ALA A 163 5.76 -7.83 -4.19
N PHE A 164 5.23 -8.73 -5.02
CA PHE A 164 4.02 -9.50 -4.70
C PHE A 164 4.42 -10.87 -4.17
N ARG A 165 4.30 -11.07 -2.86
CA ARG A 165 4.56 -12.36 -2.22
C ARG A 165 3.27 -13.16 -2.10
N HIS A 166 3.20 -14.33 -2.73
CA HIS A 166 2.03 -15.19 -2.65
C HIS A 166 1.83 -15.71 -1.21
N LYS A 167 0.61 -15.59 -0.69
CA LYS A 167 0.27 -15.91 0.71
C LYS A 167 0.61 -17.35 1.09
N LEU A 168 0.25 -18.32 0.24
CA LEU A 168 0.38 -19.74 0.57
C LEU A 168 1.79 -20.29 0.37
N SER A 169 2.48 -19.86 -0.69
CA SER A 169 3.81 -20.41 -1.02
C SER A 169 4.96 -19.57 -0.48
N GLY A 170 4.72 -18.32 -0.07
CA GLY A 170 5.75 -17.38 0.35
C GLY A 170 6.66 -16.90 -0.79
N LYS A 171 6.37 -17.29 -2.04
CA LYS A 171 7.19 -16.95 -3.22
C LYS A 171 6.76 -15.63 -3.85
N TYR A 172 7.68 -14.99 -4.55
CA TYR A 172 7.50 -13.68 -5.17
C TYR A 172 7.21 -13.80 -6.66
N LEU A 173 6.24 -13.03 -7.16
CA LEU A 173 5.99 -12.90 -8.60
C LEU A 173 7.20 -12.23 -9.27
N ALA A 174 7.77 -12.89 -10.26
CA ALA A 174 8.93 -12.39 -11.00
C ALA A 174 8.84 -12.67 -12.48
N GLU A 175 9.48 -11.84 -13.29
CA GLU A 175 9.72 -12.15 -14.70
C GLU A 175 10.85 -13.17 -14.85
N SER A 176 10.69 -14.12 -15.79
CA SER A 176 11.69 -15.17 -16.04
C SER A 176 12.84 -14.72 -16.93
N GLY A 177 12.63 -13.69 -17.77
CA GLY A 177 13.53 -13.29 -18.85
C GLY A 177 13.45 -14.18 -20.10
N GLU A 178 12.63 -15.24 -20.07
CA GLU A 178 12.39 -16.10 -21.24
C GLU A 178 11.37 -15.46 -22.18
N VAL A 179 11.88 -14.80 -23.22
CA VAL A 179 11.06 -14.11 -24.21
C VAL A 179 10.62 -15.05 -25.33
N LYS A 180 9.33 -15.01 -25.69
CA LYS A 180 8.72 -15.71 -26.82
C LYS A 180 7.94 -14.72 -27.68
N PHE A 181 7.89 -14.96 -28.98
CA PHE A 181 7.10 -14.15 -29.91
C PHE A 181 5.63 -14.57 -29.90
N HIS A 182 4.72 -13.61 -29.74
CA HIS A 182 3.27 -13.78 -29.85
C HIS A 182 2.74 -13.04 -31.09
N PRO A 183 2.04 -13.70 -32.03
CA PRO A 183 1.66 -13.11 -33.32
C PRO A 183 0.90 -11.78 -33.22
N ALA A 184 0.03 -11.62 -32.22
CA ALA A 184 -0.82 -10.44 -32.06
C ALA A 184 -0.20 -9.31 -31.22
N SER A 185 0.91 -9.55 -30.52
CA SER A 185 1.42 -8.58 -29.54
C SER A 185 2.95 -8.56 -29.41
N GLY A 186 3.67 -9.18 -30.35
CA GLY A 186 5.13 -9.21 -30.36
C GLY A 186 5.72 -10.00 -29.20
N ASN A 187 6.86 -9.53 -28.71
CA ASN A 187 7.64 -10.22 -27.68
C ASN A 187 6.92 -10.20 -26.32
N ARG A 188 6.74 -11.39 -25.75
CA ARG A 188 6.23 -11.61 -24.40
C ARG A 188 7.26 -12.34 -23.56
N SER A 189 7.54 -11.91 -22.33
CA SER A 189 8.25 -12.76 -21.36
C SER A 189 7.27 -13.50 -20.48
N ASN A 190 7.63 -14.72 -20.08
CA ASN A 190 6.88 -15.46 -19.07
C ASN A 190 7.19 -14.94 -17.66
N LEU A 191 6.30 -15.30 -16.73
CA LEU A 191 6.48 -15.06 -15.31
C LEU A 191 6.72 -16.38 -14.58
N VAL A 192 7.41 -16.28 -13.46
CA VAL A 192 7.73 -17.37 -12.54
C VAL A 192 7.52 -16.90 -11.11
N THR A 193 7.70 -17.83 -10.17
CA THR A 193 7.80 -17.48 -8.75
C THR A 193 9.21 -17.73 -8.25
N THR A 194 9.72 -16.84 -7.39
CA THR A 194 11.06 -16.96 -6.79
C THR A 194 10.97 -17.01 -5.27
N ASP A 195 11.89 -17.72 -4.61
CA ASP A 195 11.87 -17.85 -3.15
C ASP A 195 12.34 -16.56 -2.44
N THR A 196 13.13 -15.73 -3.13
CA THR A 196 13.56 -14.41 -2.68
C THR A 196 13.24 -13.35 -3.74
N PRO A 197 12.98 -12.09 -3.34
CA PRO A 197 12.79 -11.02 -4.30
C PRO A 197 14.12 -10.70 -4.99
N LYS A 198 14.05 -10.48 -6.30
CA LYS A 198 15.15 -10.01 -7.17
C LYS A 198 14.69 -8.77 -7.92
N ASP A 199 15.55 -8.15 -8.72
CA ASP A 199 15.17 -7.00 -9.57
C ASP A 199 13.94 -7.30 -10.45
N THR A 200 13.82 -8.52 -10.96
CA THR A 200 12.68 -8.98 -11.76
C THR A 200 11.41 -9.25 -10.94
N SER A 201 11.47 -9.17 -9.61
CA SER A 201 10.32 -9.33 -8.70
C SER A 201 9.67 -8.00 -8.31
N TYR A 202 10.25 -6.87 -8.70
CA TYR A 202 9.73 -5.54 -8.37
C TYR A 202 8.88 -4.99 -9.52
N TRP A 203 7.72 -4.46 -9.14
CA TRP A 203 6.71 -3.93 -10.05
C TRP A 203 6.44 -2.48 -9.71
N VAL A 204 6.57 -1.62 -10.72
CA VAL A 204 6.27 -0.19 -10.65
C VAL A 204 4.83 0.00 -11.07
N GLU A 205 4.05 0.62 -10.18
CA GLU A 205 2.66 1.00 -10.43
C GLU A 205 2.60 2.27 -11.27
N GLU A 206 1.93 2.19 -12.41
CA GLU A 206 1.52 3.35 -13.19
C GLU A 206 0.00 3.42 -13.17
N SER A 207 -0.56 4.50 -12.63
CA SER A 207 -2.01 4.68 -12.54
C SER A 207 -2.43 6.03 -13.13
N LYS A 208 -3.68 6.11 -13.56
CA LYS A 208 -4.31 7.38 -13.91
C LYS A 208 -5.00 7.94 -12.66
N LYS A 209 -4.75 9.20 -12.32
CA LYS A 209 -5.40 9.87 -11.19
C LYS A 209 -6.93 9.68 -11.26
N GLY A 210 -7.53 9.17 -10.18
CA GLY A 210 -8.96 8.88 -10.10
C GLY A 210 -9.41 7.57 -10.76
N SER A 211 -8.49 6.67 -11.11
CA SER A 211 -8.81 5.33 -11.63
C SER A 211 -8.38 4.24 -10.65
N GLU A 212 -9.16 3.16 -10.59
CA GLU A 212 -8.78 1.92 -9.90
C GLU A 212 -7.89 1.01 -10.77
N VAL A 213 -7.65 1.41 -12.02
CA VAL A 213 -6.83 0.67 -12.98
C VAL A 213 -5.37 1.06 -12.84
N TYR A 214 -4.53 0.04 -12.75
CA TYR A 214 -3.09 0.11 -12.66
C TYR A 214 -2.45 -0.67 -13.81
N PHE A 215 -1.33 -0.15 -14.29
CA PHE A 215 -0.40 -0.86 -15.15
C PHE A 215 0.82 -1.22 -14.30
N TYR A 216 1.17 -2.51 -14.26
CA TYR A 216 2.33 -2.98 -13.50
C TYR A 216 3.50 -3.19 -14.43
N LYS A 217 4.46 -2.28 -14.39
CA LYS A 217 5.68 -2.37 -15.18
C LYS A 217 6.77 -3.05 -14.37
N ASN A 218 7.39 -4.09 -14.91
CA ASN A 218 8.53 -4.71 -14.27
C ASN A 218 9.69 -3.71 -14.15
N PHE A 219 10.28 -3.58 -12.96
CA PHE A 219 11.36 -2.64 -12.69
C PHE A 219 12.59 -2.91 -13.57
N HIS A 220 12.94 -4.18 -13.78
CA HIS A 220 14.16 -4.56 -14.49
C HIS A 220 13.99 -4.47 -16.01
N SER A 221 12.93 -5.06 -16.56
CA SER A 221 12.75 -5.16 -18.02
C SER A 221 11.93 -4.06 -18.65
N ASN A 222 11.20 -3.27 -17.86
CA ASN A 222 10.16 -2.34 -18.31
C ASN A 222 8.96 -3.02 -19.03
N GLY A 223 8.80 -4.34 -18.91
CA GLY A 223 7.66 -5.06 -19.45
C GLY A 223 6.41 -4.89 -18.59
N TYR A 224 5.27 -4.60 -19.20
CA TYR A 224 3.97 -4.47 -18.54
C TYR A 224 3.30 -5.82 -18.35
N LEU A 225 2.93 -6.13 -17.11
CA LEU A 225 2.21 -7.34 -16.73
C LEU A 225 0.87 -7.40 -17.44
N GLY A 226 0.62 -8.49 -18.16
CA GLY A 226 -0.63 -8.79 -18.82
C GLY A 226 -1.12 -10.20 -18.52
N TYR A 227 -2.41 -10.44 -18.73
CA TYR A 227 -3.03 -11.76 -18.59
C TYR A 227 -3.72 -12.18 -19.89
N ASP A 228 -3.40 -13.37 -20.38
CA ASP A 228 -4.04 -13.95 -21.56
C ASP A 228 -5.21 -14.86 -21.11
N PRO A 229 -6.47 -14.45 -21.30
CA PRO A 229 -7.61 -15.25 -20.88
C PRO A 229 -7.83 -16.50 -21.73
N ASN A 230 -7.27 -16.57 -22.95
CA ASN A 230 -7.44 -17.72 -23.84
C ASN A 230 -6.42 -18.82 -23.52
N GLY A 231 -5.17 -18.41 -23.25
CA GLY A 231 -4.11 -19.33 -22.88
C GLY A 231 -3.99 -19.61 -21.38
N ASP A 232 -4.70 -18.84 -20.54
CA ASP A 232 -4.65 -18.91 -19.08
C ASP A 232 -3.22 -18.78 -18.53
N TYR A 233 -2.51 -17.75 -18.97
CA TYR A 233 -1.16 -17.44 -18.51
C TYR A 233 -0.95 -15.94 -18.39
N ILE A 234 -0.02 -15.56 -17.51
CA ILE A 234 0.46 -14.18 -17.38
C ILE A 234 1.74 -14.00 -18.18
N TYR A 235 1.98 -12.77 -18.63
CA TYR A 235 3.15 -12.39 -19.41
C TYR A 235 3.53 -10.94 -19.14
N THR A 236 4.69 -10.51 -19.62
CA THR A 236 5.02 -9.09 -19.75
C THR A 236 5.15 -8.72 -21.23
N LYS A 237 4.79 -7.50 -21.63
CA LYS A 237 5.05 -6.97 -22.99
C LYS A 237 5.45 -5.50 -22.94
N GLY A 238 6.10 -4.98 -23.99
CA GLY A 238 6.64 -3.61 -23.98
C GLY A 238 5.61 -2.47 -24.10
N GLN A 239 4.32 -2.77 -24.22
CA GLN A 239 3.24 -1.79 -24.39
C GLN A 239 2.08 -2.12 -23.42
N HIS A 240 1.30 -1.12 -23.00
CA HIS A 240 0.35 -1.28 -21.89
C HIS A 240 -1.13 -1.09 -22.28
N TYR A 241 -1.58 -1.65 -23.40
CA TYR A 241 -2.98 -1.55 -23.84
C TYR A 241 -3.70 -2.91 -23.83
N GLY A 242 -4.93 -2.90 -23.31
CA GLY A 242 -5.80 -4.06 -23.25
C GLY A 242 -5.54 -4.91 -22.00
N ALA A 243 -4.79 -5.99 -22.15
CA ALA A 243 -4.64 -7.01 -21.11
C ALA A 243 -3.75 -6.61 -19.92
N GLU A 244 -3.14 -5.43 -19.96
CA GLU A 244 -2.24 -4.90 -18.93
C GLU A 244 -2.96 -4.01 -17.91
N GLU A 245 -4.28 -3.91 -18.00
CA GLU A 245 -5.12 -3.20 -17.02
C GLU A 245 -5.44 -4.12 -15.85
N TRP A 246 -4.96 -3.77 -14.65
CA TRP A 246 -5.19 -4.53 -13.42
C TRP A 246 -5.84 -3.66 -12.36
N ASN A 247 -6.79 -4.25 -11.63
CA ASN A 247 -7.28 -3.69 -10.38
C ASN A 247 -6.59 -4.42 -9.23
N ILE A 248 -6.04 -3.64 -8.30
CA ILE A 248 -5.53 -4.16 -7.03
C ILE A 248 -6.60 -3.96 -5.96
N ILE A 249 -7.07 -5.06 -5.41
CA ILE A 249 -8.21 -5.05 -4.49
C ILE A 249 -7.72 -5.53 -3.13
N ALA A 250 -7.98 -4.76 -2.08
CA ALA A 250 -7.64 -5.13 -0.71
C ALA A 250 -8.33 -6.46 -0.31
N ASP A 251 -7.59 -7.32 0.38
CA ASP A 251 -8.17 -8.51 1.01
C ASP A 251 -8.97 -8.11 2.27
N GLU A 252 -10.29 -8.06 2.13
CA GLU A 252 -11.21 -7.75 3.23
C GLU A 252 -11.16 -8.78 4.36
N THR A 253 -10.67 -10.01 4.10
CA THR A 253 -10.64 -11.10 5.06
C THR A 253 -9.35 -11.16 5.88
N CYS A 254 -8.30 -10.42 5.47
CA CYS A 254 -7.01 -10.43 6.14
C CYS A 254 -7.15 -10.05 7.63
N SER A 255 -6.42 -10.79 8.47
CA SER A 255 -6.33 -10.56 9.91
C SER A 255 -4.89 -10.63 10.43
N THR A 256 -3.92 -10.94 9.56
CA THR A 256 -2.51 -11.11 9.94
C THR A 256 -1.79 -9.78 10.18
N GLY A 257 -2.40 -8.67 9.76
CA GLY A 257 -1.81 -7.34 9.78
C GLY A 257 -0.90 -7.04 8.59
N GLU A 258 -0.73 -8.01 7.69
CA GLU A 258 -0.02 -7.81 6.43
C GLU A 258 -0.94 -7.15 5.39
N ARG A 259 -0.37 -6.31 4.54
CA ARG A 259 -1.10 -5.67 3.43
C ARG A 259 -1.35 -6.67 2.31
N SER A 260 -2.47 -7.38 2.44
CA SER A 260 -2.90 -8.43 1.52
C SER A 260 -3.84 -7.86 0.44
N VAL A 261 -3.66 -8.33 -0.79
CA VAL A 261 -4.41 -7.91 -1.97
C VAL A 261 -4.73 -9.10 -2.86
N VAL A 262 -5.67 -8.90 -3.79
CA VAL A 262 -5.87 -9.75 -4.96
C VAL A 262 -5.64 -8.93 -6.22
N LEU A 263 -5.03 -9.57 -7.23
CA LEU A 263 -4.79 -8.97 -8.55
C LEU A 263 -5.91 -9.40 -9.49
N PHE A 264 -6.68 -8.44 -9.98
CA PHE A 264 -7.80 -8.67 -10.89
C PHE A 264 -7.49 -8.10 -12.27
N ALA A 265 -7.36 -8.97 -13.27
CA ALA A 265 -7.21 -8.56 -14.66
C ALA A 265 -8.53 -7.95 -15.15
N ALA A 266 -8.52 -6.64 -15.44
CA ALA A 266 -9.71 -5.92 -15.89
C ALA A 266 -10.19 -6.46 -17.25
N TYR A 267 -9.24 -6.86 -18.09
CA TYR A 267 -9.46 -7.67 -19.29
C TYR A 267 -9.61 -9.15 -18.94
N GLY A 268 -10.60 -9.83 -19.53
CA GLY A 268 -10.88 -11.24 -19.23
C GLY A 268 -11.59 -11.50 -17.88
N LYS A 269 -11.61 -10.51 -16.97
CA LYS A 269 -12.33 -10.52 -15.69
C LYS A 269 -11.94 -11.72 -14.80
N LYS A 270 -10.63 -11.87 -14.57
CA LYS A 270 -10.06 -12.98 -13.79
C LYS A 270 -9.20 -12.48 -12.65
N TYR A 271 -9.23 -13.21 -11.54
CA TYR A 271 -8.29 -13.07 -10.43
C TYR A 271 -7.08 -13.96 -10.68
N LEU A 272 -5.88 -13.43 -10.43
CA LEU A 272 -4.65 -14.20 -10.55
C LEU A 272 -4.45 -15.12 -9.34
N ALA A 273 -4.51 -16.43 -9.59
CA ALA A 273 -4.25 -17.48 -8.61
C ALA A 273 -2.95 -18.24 -8.93
N ILE A 274 -2.42 -18.96 -7.93
CA ILE A 274 -1.44 -20.03 -8.15
C ILE A 274 -2.07 -21.38 -7.80
N ARG A 275 -2.21 -22.26 -8.81
CA ARG A 275 -2.72 -23.61 -8.65
C ARG A 275 -1.73 -24.62 -9.21
N ASN A 276 -1.34 -25.60 -8.40
CA ASN A 276 -0.36 -26.63 -8.78
C ASN A 276 0.94 -26.03 -9.36
N GLY A 277 1.40 -24.91 -8.79
CA GLY A 277 2.61 -24.21 -9.23
C GLY A 277 2.48 -23.40 -10.53
N LYS A 278 1.27 -23.30 -11.10
CA LYS A 278 0.99 -22.50 -12.31
C LYS A 278 0.16 -21.28 -11.97
N PHE A 279 0.40 -20.19 -12.69
CA PHE A 279 -0.50 -19.05 -12.71
C PHE A 279 -1.79 -19.43 -13.42
N THR A 280 -2.93 -19.06 -12.84
CA THR A 280 -4.25 -19.45 -13.33
C THR A 280 -5.24 -18.33 -13.05
N GLY A 281 -6.04 -17.94 -14.04
CA GLY A 281 -7.11 -16.97 -13.90
C GLY A 281 -8.41 -17.62 -13.43
N VAL A 282 -8.92 -17.15 -12.30
CA VAL A 282 -10.13 -17.70 -11.68
C VAL A 282 -11.24 -16.65 -11.62
N SER A 283 -12.50 -17.07 -11.68
CA SER A 283 -13.63 -16.13 -11.67
C SER A 283 -14.04 -15.66 -10.26
N LYS A 284 -13.58 -16.34 -9.21
CA LYS A 284 -13.84 -16.01 -7.80
C LYS A 284 -12.53 -16.12 -7.02
N PRO A 285 -12.19 -15.14 -6.17
CA PRO A 285 -10.95 -15.19 -5.41
C PRO A 285 -11.04 -16.22 -4.28
N GLY A 286 -9.92 -16.87 -3.99
CA GLY A 286 -9.69 -17.74 -2.84
C GLY A 286 -8.33 -17.44 -2.19
N ASP A 287 -7.92 -18.23 -1.20
CA ASP A 287 -6.62 -18.05 -0.52
C ASP A 287 -5.42 -18.16 -1.49
N ASP A 288 -5.59 -18.90 -2.59
CA ASP A 288 -4.64 -19.06 -3.69
C ASP A 288 -4.52 -17.82 -4.59
N CYS A 289 -5.35 -16.80 -4.39
CA CYS A 289 -5.34 -15.53 -5.11
C CYS A 289 -4.70 -14.39 -4.29
N ILE A 290 -4.33 -14.64 -3.04
CA ILE A 290 -3.90 -13.58 -2.12
C ILE A 290 -2.40 -13.35 -2.25
N TRP A 291 -2.05 -12.08 -2.43
CA TRP A 291 -0.70 -11.57 -2.52
C TRP A 291 -0.46 -10.58 -1.38
N ILE A 292 0.68 -10.68 -0.74
CA ILE A 292 1.13 -9.76 0.29
C ILE A 292 2.06 -8.76 -0.39
N LEU A 293 1.75 -7.47 -0.26
CA LEU A 293 2.59 -6.40 -0.74
C LEU A 293 3.81 -6.25 0.17
N ASP A 294 4.99 -6.28 -0.44
CA ASP A 294 6.27 -6.08 0.23
C ASP A 294 7.11 -5.01 -0.47
#